data_AF-A0A538RB62-F1
#
_entry.id   AF-A0A538RB62-F1
#
_cell.length_a   1.000
_cell.length_b   1.000
_cell.length_c   1.000
_cell.angle_alpha   90.00
_cell.angle_beta   90.00
_cell.angle_gamma   90.00
#
_symmetry.space_group_name_H-M   'P 1'
#
loop_
_entity.id
_entity.type
_entity.pdbx_description
1 polymer ?
#
loop_
_entity_poly.entity_id
_entity_poly.type
_entity_poly.pdbx_seq_one_letter_code
_entity_poly.pdbx_strand_id
1 'polypeptide(L)'
;MIRLQILHRGWFTILFLTGTLSIVTAMTLFEASSASAAAAKKSKQAVTSAEATARRYAEAMGAGNKVGVGQLDFACQYPLVAAAPHGIESYPADSDLVYDSCWQRLREAHASTLSRSDVGMEVLWPSNGELVFFSEDLNRYPASAFVTDSLGLTPPGTGFHTHIVGSASLPSASFRLRPNGPIVAVPTTLVKLSVSYQDPLTAPLTYAAGSVKWTSTIKRARRALKEITTQWVVLSGLKKHGFVGDTAVVNLPVTSGAFSGSGIQEKIPFVTETSCALPDSLVWWGPTDVPGLLTAG
;
A
#
# COMPACT_ATOMS: atom_id res chain seq x y z
N MET A 1 -54.45 34.47 -2.32
CA MET A 1 -54.93 35.78 -1.84
C MET A 1 -54.69 35.86 -0.34
N ILE A 2 -54.18 37.00 0.17
CA ILE A 2 -53.92 37.37 1.59
C ILE A 2 -52.56 36.87 2.14
N ARG A 3 -51.50 37.70 2.06
CA ARG A 3 -50.94 38.69 3.04
C ARG A 3 -50.21 38.01 4.21
N LEU A 4 -48.88 38.07 4.33
CA LEU A 4 -47.96 39.20 4.60
C LEU A 4 -47.99 39.71 6.07
N GLN A 5 -46.81 39.63 6.72
CA GLN A 5 -46.23 40.57 7.71
C GLN A 5 -46.82 40.58 9.16
N ILE A 6 -46.12 40.95 10.26
CA ILE A 6 -45.04 41.92 10.54
C ILE A 6 -44.45 41.67 11.97
N LEU A 7 -43.17 42.02 12.14
CA LEU A 7 -42.35 42.46 13.31
C LEU A 7 -42.86 42.42 14.76
N HIS A 8 -41.93 42.22 15.71
CA HIS A 8 -41.30 43.21 16.65
C HIS A 8 -40.71 42.46 17.87
N ARG A 9 -39.76 42.90 18.72
CA ARG A 9 -38.63 43.87 18.78
C ARG A 9 -38.28 43.98 20.29
N GLY A 10 -36.99 44.09 20.63
CA GLY A 10 -36.48 44.52 21.96
C GLY A 10 -35.94 43.35 22.79
N TRP A 11 -34.66 43.18 23.10
CA TRP A 11 -33.61 44.07 23.65
C TRP A 11 -34.02 44.75 24.96
N PHE A 12 -33.53 44.26 26.10
CA PHE A 12 -32.88 45.07 27.15
C PHE A 12 -32.13 44.18 28.17
N THR A 13 -30.87 44.54 28.38
CA THR A 13 -29.91 44.08 29.39
C THR A 13 -30.15 44.81 30.72
N ILE A 14 -29.83 44.22 31.89
CA ILE A 14 -29.02 44.80 33.00
C ILE A 14 -29.18 44.01 34.34
N LEU A 15 -28.01 43.85 34.99
CA LEU A 15 -27.62 43.33 36.32
C LEU A 15 -28.25 44.02 37.54
N PHE A 16 -28.29 43.36 38.71
CA PHE A 16 -27.76 43.79 40.03
C PHE A 16 -28.03 42.67 41.08
N LEU A 17 -27.06 41.93 41.66
CA LEU A 17 -26.10 42.22 42.76
C LEU A 17 -26.69 42.31 44.18
N THR A 18 -26.55 41.21 44.95
CA THR A 18 -26.42 41.13 46.42
C THR A 18 -25.61 39.84 46.72
N GLY A 19 -24.64 39.73 47.61
CA GLY A 19 -24.12 40.62 48.65
C GLY A 19 -23.80 39.84 49.95
N THR A 20 -22.72 39.05 49.93
CA THR A 20 -21.82 38.62 51.05
C THR A 20 -22.36 37.97 52.34
N LEU A 21 -21.78 36.82 52.74
CA LEU A 21 -20.95 36.72 53.97
C LEU A 21 -20.08 35.44 54.00
N SER A 22 -18.82 35.62 54.39
CA SER A 22 -17.78 34.58 54.57
C SER A 22 -17.84 33.91 55.94
N ILE A 23 -17.53 32.61 56.00
CA ILE A 23 -16.87 31.98 57.15
C ILE A 23 -15.81 30.99 56.61
N VAL A 24 -14.57 31.19 57.03
CA VAL A 24 -13.44 30.27 56.87
C VAL A 24 -13.11 29.73 58.26
N THR A 25 -13.15 28.41 58.47
CA THR A 25 -12.15 27.69 59.29
C THR A 25 -12.23 26.16 59.14
N ALA A 26 -11.04 25.60 58.95
CA ALA A 26 -10.56 24.22 58.81
C ALA A 26 -11.19 23.10 59.68
N MET A 27 -11.36 21.89 59.15
CA MET A 27 -10.40 20.76 59.24
C MET A 27 -11.00 19.43 58.71
N THR A 28 -10.20 18.77 57.85
CA THR A 28 -10.05 17.31 57.62
C THR A 28 -11.26 16.36 57.63
N LEU A 29 -11.47 15.62 56.53
CA LEU A 29 -11.28 14.16 56.41
C LEU A 29 -11.63 13.67 54.98
N PHE A 30 -10.76 12.80 54.46
CA PHE A 30 -10.79 11.92 53.28
C PHE A 30 -12.07 11.84 52.41
N GLU A 31 -11.92 12.10 51.11
CA GLU A 31 -11.99 11.09 50.04
C GLU A 31 -11.65 11.75 48.69
N ALA A 32 -10.42 11.52 48.23
CA ALA A 32 -10.01 11.90 46.88
C ALA A 32 -10.55 10.84 45.90
N SER A 33 -11.70 11.12 45.29
CA SER A 33 -12.10 10.41 44.07
C SER A 33 -11.39 11.07 42.88
N SER A 34 -10.12 10.72 42.70
CA SER A 34 -9.38 11.03 41.49
C SER A 34 -9.82 10.07 40.38
N ALA A 35 -10.80 10.50 39.59
CA ALA A 35 -11.09 9.91 38.29
C ALA A 35 -9.85 10.06 37.40
N SER A 36 -9.05 8.99 37.33
CA SER A 36 -7.90 8.91 36.44
C SER A 36 -8.40 8.75 35.01
N ALA A 37 -8.30 9.83 34.22
CA ALA A 37 -8.35 9.75 32.78
C ALA A 37 -7.13 8.94 32.31
N ALA A 38 -7.33 7.63 32.11
CA ALA A 38 -6.37 6.79 31.42
C ALA A 38 -6.34 7.21 29.95
N ALA A 39 -5.55 8.22 29.63
CA ALA A 39 -5.05 8.42 28.29
C ALA A 39 -4.22 7.17 27.96
N ALA A 40 -4.82 6.25 27.21
CA ALA A 40 -4.15 5.09 26.67
C ALA A 40 -2.96 5.59 25.83
N LYS A 41 -1.76 5.55 26.41
CA LYS A 41 -0.51 5.66 25.66
C LYS A 41 -0.50 4.48 24.71
N LYS A 42 -0.89 4.73 23.46
CA LYS A 42 -0.67 3.81 22.33
C LYS A 42 0.85 3.61 22.28
N SER A 43 1.34 2.51 22.84
CA SER A 43 2.76 2.18 22.73
C SER A 43 3.04 2.08 21.23
N LYS A 44 4.10 2.75 20.76
CA LYS A 44 4.57 2.53 19.40
C LYS A 44 5.05 1.08 19.34
N GLN A 45 4.17 0.20 18.88
CA GLN A 45 4.49 -1.20 18.64
C GLN A 45 5.71 -1.24 17.70
N ALA A 46 6.73 -2.00 18.09
CA ALA A 46 7.93 -2.14 17.28
C ALA A 46 7.56 -2.76 15.92
N VAL A 47 8.16 -2.23 14.85
CA VAL A 47 7.96 -2.71 13.48
C VAL A 47 8.43 -4.17 13.40
N THR A 48 7.57 -5.06 12.92
CA THR A 48 7.90 -6.48 12.76
C THR A 48 8.86 -6.71 11.58
N SER A 49 9.51 -7.88 11.51
CA SER A 49 10.40 -8.19 10.38
C SER A 49 9.63 -8.24 9.06
N ALA A 50 8.42 -8.80 9.05
CA ALA A 50 7.56 -8.86 7.87
C ALA A 50 7.20 -7.47 7.36
N GLU A 51 6.82 -6.58 8.28
CA GLU A 51 6.54 -5.17 8.02
C GLU A 51 7.75 -4.42 7.44
N ALA A 52 8.93 -4.60 8.02
CA ALA A 52 10.18 -4.02 7.52
C ALA A 52 10.57 -4.58 6.14
N THR A 53 10.28 -5.86 5.87
CA THR A 53 10.58 -6.51 4.59
C THR A 53 9.65 -6.02 3.47
N ALA A 54 8.34 -5.92 3.72
CA ALA A 54 7.42 -5.36 2.73
C ALA A 54 7.79 -3.91 2.38
N ARG A 55 8.13 -3.09 3.38
CA ARG A 55 8.55 -1.70 3.16
C ARG A 55 9.84 -1.62 2.32
N ARG A 56 10.88 -2.36 2.71
CA ARG A 56 12.16 -2.39 1.96
C ARG A 56 11.98 -2.90 0.54
N TYR A 57 11.09 -3.87 0.32
CA TYR A 57 10.76 -4.33 -1.02
C TYR A 57 10.12 -3.23 -1.86
N ALA A 58 9.13 -2.52 -1.33
CA ALA A 58 8.48 -1.41 -2.03
C ALA A 58 9.45 -0.24 -2.32
N GLU A 59 10.34 0.08 -1.37
CA GLU A 59 11.40 1.08 -1.58
C GLU A 59 12.40 0.64 -2.67
N ALA A 60 12.81 -0.64 -2.67
CA ALA A 60 13.69 -1.18 -3.70
C ALA A 60 13.04 -1.19 -5.09
N MET A 61 11.73 -1.50 -5.16
CA MET A 61 10.94 -1.41 -6.39
C MET A 61 10.94 0.01 -6.96
N GLY A 62 10.68 1.02 -6.11
CA GLY A 62 10.63 2.42 -6.54
C GLY A 62 11.99 2.97 -6.95
N ALA A 63 13.06 2.49 -6.32
CA ALA A 63 14.42 2.89 -6.63
C ALA A 63 15.01 2.17 -7.86
N GLY A 64 14.27 1.22 -8.48
CA GLY A 64 14.80 0.36 -9.54
C GLY A 64 15.96 -0.54 -9.07
N ASN A 65 16.05 -0.80 -7.77
CA ASN A 65 17.12 -1.60 -7.16
C ASN A 65 16.83 -3.09 -7.36
N LYS A 66 17.26 -3.61 -8.51
CA LYS A 66 17.04 -5.01 -8.92
C LYS A 66 17.60 -6.03 -7.93
N VAL A 67 18.74 -5.74 -7.30
CA VAL A 67 19.36 -6.62 -6.31
C VAL A 67 18.51 -6.68 -5.04
N GLY A 68 18.10 -5.52 -4.51
CA GLY A 68 17.23 -5.43 -3.35
C GLY A 68 15.88 -6.12 -3.56
N VAL A 69 15.31 -5.97 -4.76
CA VAL A 69 14.09 -6.68 -5.16
C VAL A 69 14.34 -8.18 -5.22
N GLY A 70 15.39 -8.63 -5.92
CA GLY A 70 15.68 -10.05 -6.07
C GLY A 70 15.99 -10.78 -4.75
N GLN A 71 16.62 -10.11 -3.80
CA GLN A 71 16.92 -10.65 -2.46
C GLN A 71 15.70 -10.67 -1.52
N LEU A 72 14.64 -9.92 -1.84
CA LEU A 72 13.43 -9.82 -1.02
C LEU A 72 12.22 -10.48 -1.68
N ASP A 73 12.28 -10.81 -2.97
CA ASP A 73 11.21 -11.47 -3.71
C ASP A 73 11.29 -13.00 -3.58
N PHE A 74 10.19 -13.65 -3.23
CA PHE A 74 10.13 -15.11 -3.15
C PHE A 74 10.32 -15.77 -4.52
N ALA A 75 9.74 -15.23 -5.59
CA ALA A 75 9.80 -15.82 -6.93
C ALA A 75 11.18 -15.66 -7.59
N CYS A 76 11.97 -14.68 -7.16
CA CYS A 76 13.39 -14.58 -7.53
C CYS A 76 14.25 -15.61 -6.80
N GLN A 77 14.03 -15.81 -5.50
CA GLN A 77 14.85 -16.68 -4.66
C GLN A 77 14.53 -18.17 -4.84
N TYR A 78 13.25 -18.50 -5.07
CA TYR A 78 12.76 -19.88 -5.10
C TYR A 78 13.54 -20.77 -6.09
N PRO A 79 13.78 -20.38 -7.36
CA PRO A 79 14.56 -21.21 -8.29
C PRO A 79 15.99 -21.50 -7.83
N LEU A 80 16.64 -20.52 -7.17
CA LEU A 80 18.00 -20.67 -6.65
C LEU A 80 18.06 -21.73 -5.55
N VAL A 81 17.10 -21.67 -4.62
CA VAL A 81 17.00 -22.63 -3.51
C VAL A 81 16.53 -24.00 -4.00
N ALA A 82 15.57 -24.04 -4.93
CA ALA A 82 15.05 -25.29 -5.49
C ALA A 82 16.13 -26.07 -6.27
N ALA A 83 17.09 -25.36 -6.90
CA ALA A 83 18.22 -25.97 -7.59
C ALA A 83 19.35 -26.45 -6.65
N ALA A 84 19.38 -26.03 -5.39
CA ALA A 84 20.44 -26.32 -4.44
C ALA A 84 19.99 -27.37 -3.39
N PRO A 85 20.56 -28.61 -3.39
CA PRO A 85 20.11 -29.69 -2.49
C PRO A 85 20.15 -29.35 -0.99
N HIS A 86 21.10 -28.51 -0.59
CA HIS A 86 21.34 -28.08 0.79
C HIS A 86 20.96 -26.61 1.04
N GLY A 87 20.25 -25.97 0.10
CA GLY A 87 20.03 -24.54 0.10
C GLY A 87 21.27 -23.75 -0.34
N ILE A 88 21.17 -22.43 -0.26
CA ILE A 88 22.24 -21.49 -0.60
C ILE A 88 22.71 -20.76 0.67
N GLU A 89 24.02 -20.62 0.84
CA GLU A 89 24.62 -20.00 2.04
C GLU A 89 24.67 -18.47 1.98
N SER A 90 24.83 -17.94 0.76
CA SER A 90 24.91 -16.51 0.48
C SER A 90 24.11 -16.15 -0.76
N TYR A 91 23.73 -14.88 -0.87
CA TYR A 91 23.12 -14.38 -2.09
C TYR A 91 24.14 -14.39 -3.23
N PRO A 92 23.70 -14.57 -4.49
CA PRO A 92 24.53 -14.28 -5.65
C PRO A 92 25.11 -12.86 -5.56
N ALA A 93 26.30 -12.67 -6.11
CA ALA A 93 26.95 -11.36 -6.14
C ALA A 93 26.05 -10.33 -6.84
N ASP A 94 26.12 -9.06 -6.43
CA ASP A 94 25.25 -7.99 -6.94
C ASP A 94 25.30 -7.80 -8.46
N SER A 95 26.36 -8.26 -9.12
CA SER A 95 26.54 -8.24 -10.59
C SER A 95 25.99 -9.47 -11.32
N ASP A 96 25.38 -10.42 -10.61
CA ASP A 96 24.86 -11.65 -11.19
C ASP A 96 23.60 -11.41 -12.04
N LEU A 97 23.55 -12.05 -13.21
CA LEU A 97 22.46 -11.93 -14.19
C LEU A 97 21.11 -12.48 -13.69
N VAL A 98 21.10 -13.24 -12.59
CA VAL A 98 19.87 -13.69 -11.91
C VAL A 98 18.99 -12.50 -11.53
N TYR A 99 19.57 -11.40 -11.05
CA TYR A 99 18.79 -10.22 -10.65
C TYR A 99 18.17 -9.51 -11.85
N ASP A 100 18.92 -9.38 -12.96
CA ASP A 100 18.38 -8.84 -14.22
C ASP A 100 17.27 -9.71 -14.79
N SER A 101 17.46 -11.03 -14.79
CA SER A 101 16.47 -11.99 -15.28
C SER A 101 15.20 -11.95 -14.44
N CYS A 102 15.32 -11.80 -13.11
CA CYS A 102 14.15 -11.67 -12.26
C CYS A 102 13.43 -10.33 -12.46
N TRP A 103 14.19 -9.24 -12.52
CA TRP A 103 13.65 -7.91 -12.79
C TRP A 103 12.90 -7.86 -14.12
N GLN A 104 13.44 -8.49 -15.15
CA GLN A 104 12.81 -8.56 -16.46
C GLN A 104 11.46 -9.28 -16.41
N ARG A 105 11.38 -10.45 -15.75
CA ARG A 105 10.10 -11.17 -15.55
C ARG A 105 9.07 -10.31 -14.82
N LEU A 106 9.50 -9.55 -13.83
CA LEU A 106 8.64 -8.65 -13.09
C LEU A 106 8.10 -7.51 -13.98
N ARG A 107 8.97 -6.89 -14.78
CA ARG A 107 8.54 -5.87 -15.75
C ARG A 107 7.57 -6.42 -16.79
N GLU A 108 7.80 -7.62 -17.30
CA GLU A 108 6.90 -8.29 -18.24
C GLU A 108 5.52 -8.55 -17.62
N ALA A 109 5.48 -8.99 -16.36
CA ALA A 109 4.23 -9.16 -15.63
C ALA A 109 3.49 -7.82 -15.41
N HIS A 110 4.22 -6.71 -15.31
CA HIS A 110 3.64 -5.37 -15.19
C HIS A 110 3.33 -4.70 -16.53
N ALA A 111 3.81 -5.22 -17.66
CA ALA A 111 3.74 -4.53 -18.95
C ALA A 111 2.30 -4.21 -19.37
N SER A 112 1.36 -5.12 -19.13
CA SER A 112 -0.07 -4.89 -19.43
C SER A 112 -0.73 -3.92 -18.45
N THR A 113 -0.13 -3.71 -17.28
CA THR A 113 -0.65 -2.87 -16.19
C THR A 113 -0.18 -1.42 -16.32
N LEU A 114 1.04 -1.21 -16.81
CA LEU A 114 1.71 0.09 -16.90
C LEU A 114 1.50 0.73 -18.28
N SER A 115 0.26 0.76 -18.75
CA SER A 115 -0.07 1.49 -19.97
C SER A 115 0.17 2.98 -19.73
N ARG A 116 1.08 3.55 -20.52
CA ARG A 116 1.36 4.97 -20.56
C ARG A 116 0.53 5.57 -21.69
N SER A 117 -0.15 6.66 -21.37
CA SER A 117 -0.94 7.38 -22.36
C SER A 117 -0.70 8.87 -22.19
N ASP A 118 -0.32 9.54 -23.28
CA ASP A 118 -0.44 10.99 -23.40
C ASP A 118 -1.94 11.31 -23.44
N VAL A 119 -2.55 11.49 -22.27
CA VAL A 119 -3.96 11.84 -22.16
C VAL A 119 -4.10 13.35 -22.38
N GLY A 120 -3.76 13.79 -23.59
CA GLY A 120 -3.68 15.20 -23.96
C GLY A 120 -5.02 15.92 -24.10
N MET A 121 -6.18 15.37 -23.73
CA MET A 121 -7.44 16.05 -24.03
C MET A 121 -8.62 15.93 -23.07
N GLU A 122 -8.56 15.23 -21.93
CA GLU A 122 -9.72 15.17 -21.01
C GLU A 122 -9.37 15.02 -19.51
N VAL A 123 -8.81 16.09 -18.89
CA VAL A 123 -8.90 16.46 -17.45
C VAL A 123 -7.62 16.41 -16.58
N LEU A 124 -6.41 16.12 -17.07
CA LEU A 124 -5.22 16.41 -16.25
C LEU A 124 -4.16 17.18 -17.04
N TRP A 125 -4.34 18.50 -17.06
CA TRP A 125 -3.35 19.47 -17.50
C TRP A 125 -2.98 20.35 -16.30
N PRO A 126 -1.69 20.61 -16.03
CA PRO A 126 -0.52 20.08 -16.72
C PRO A 126 -0.20 18.61 -16.34
N SER A 127 0.57 17.90 -17.16
CA SER A 127 1.27 16.66 -16.78
C SER A 127 2.61 16.60 -17.50
N ASN A 128 3.62 15.96 -16.91
CA ASN A 128 4.97 15.85 -17.50
C ASN A 128 5.08 14.57 -18.34
N GLY A 129 4.39 14.55 -19.50
CA GLY A 129 4.39 13.42 -20.44
C GLY A 129 3.39 12.31 -20.09
N GLU A 130 3.60 11.13 -20.67
CA GLU A 130 2.68 9.99 -20.52
C GLU A 130 2.66 9.48 -19.07
N LEU A 131 1.49 9.56 -18.44
CA LEU A 131 1.27 9.02 -17.10
C LEU A 131 0.87 7.55 -17.15
N VAL A 132 1.27 6.79 -16.13
CA VAL A 132 0.78 5.43 -15.92
C VAL A 132 -0.71 5.49 -15.62
N PHE A 133 -1.52 4.76 -16.40
CA PHE A 133 -2.96 4.69 -16.24
C PHE A 133 -3.43 3.29 -15.89
N PHE A 134 -3.98 3.14 -14.68
CA PHE A 134 -4.63 1.92 -14.23
C PHE A 134 -6.07 1.86 -14.75
N SER A 135 -6.25 1.23 -15.91
CA SER A 135 -7.56 1.18 -16.61
C SER A 135 -8.49 0.05 -16.17
N GLU A 136 -7.99 -1.00 -15.53
CA GLU A 136 -8.79 -2.10 -15.00
C GLU A 136 -9.16 -1.92 -13.53
N ASP A 137 -9.92 -2.89 -12.99
CA ASP A 137 -10.22 -2.97 -11.57
C ASP A 137 -8.92 -3.12 -10.77
N LEU A 138 -8.68 -2.22 -9.81
CA LEU A 138 -7.37 -2.09 -9.17
C LEU A 138 -6.91 -3.33 -8.39
N ASN A 139 -7.84 -4.17 -7.94
CA ASN A 139 -7.54 -5.42 -7.26
C ASN A 139 -6.92 -6.48 -8.18
N ARG A 140 -6.96 -6.28 -9.50
CA ARG A 140 -6.31 -7.16 -10.48
C ARG A 140 -4.82 -6.88 -10.61
N TYR A 141 -4.37 -5.71 -10.19
CA TYR A 141 -2.97 -5.33 -10.28
C TYR A 141 -2.19 -5.82 -9.06
N PRO A 142 -0.97 -6.36 -9.26
CA PRO A 142 -0.11 -6.71 -8.14
C PRO A 142 0.25 -5.44 -7.35
N ALA A 143 0.47 -5.58 -6.05
CA ALA A 143 0.81 -4.45 -5.17
C ALA A 143 2.05 -3.66 -5.68
N SER A 144 3.02 -4.37 -6.26
CA SER A 144 4.24 -3.80 -6.84
C SER A 144 4.02 -2.90 -8.06
N ALA A 145 2.89 -3.02 -8.76
CA ALA A 145 2.54 -2.11 -9.85
C ALA A 145 2.34 -0.66 -9.35
N PHE A 146 2.05 -0.45 -8.06
CA PHE A 146 1.84 0.87 -7.45
C PHE A 146 3.11 1.47 -6.83
N VAL A 147 4.24 0.75 -6.89
CA VAL A 147 5.52 1.20 -6.30
C VAL A 147 6.71 0.94 -7.22
N THR A 148 6.46 0.79 -8.52
CA THR A 148 7.52 0.57 -9.52
C THR A 148 8.28 1.86 -9.81
N ASP A 149 9.53 1.72 -10.24
CA ASP A 149 10.44 2.80 -10.67
C ASP A 149 9.94 3.67 -11.83
N SER A 150 8.90 3.23 -12.53
CA SER A 150 8.27 3.98 -13.61
C SER A 150 7.21 4.98 -13.14
N LEU A 151 6.89 5.01 -11.84
CA LEU A 151 5.91 5.90 -11.20
C LEU A 151 6.59 7.07 -10.51
N GLY A 152 5.90 8.22 -10.43
CA GLY A 152 6.36 9.32 -9.58
C GLY A 152 7.74 9.82 -9.98
N LEU A 153 7.98 10.08 -11.27
CA LEU A 153 9.26 10.61 -11.77
C LEU A 153 9.47 12.09 -11.37
N THR A 154 9.21 12.43 -10.11
CA THR A 154 9.42 13.75 -9.52
C THR A 154 10.73 13.74 -8.73
N PRO A 155 11.78 14.44 -9.17
CA PRO A 155 12.98 14.63 -8.38
C PRO A 155 12.67 15.38 -7.07
N PRO A 156 13.28 15.02 -5.91
CA PRO A 156 14.22 13.92 -5.68
C PRO A 156 13.55 12.61 -5.19
N GLY A 157 14.07 11.47 -5.64
CA GLY A 157 13.68 10.15 -5.14
C GLY A 157 12.70 9.40 -6.05
N THR A 158 11.85 8.57 -5.46
CA THR A 158 10.90 7.67 -6.16
C THR A 158 9.54 8.32 -6.43
N GLY A 159 9.34 9.58 -6.02
CA GLY A 159 8.08 10.34 -6.11
C GLY A 159 6.89 9.80 -5.32
N PHE A 160 7.12 8.82 -4.44
CA PHE A 160 6.14 8.33 -3.49
C PHE A 160 6.76 8.02 -2.14
N HIS A 161 5.91 7.94 -1.11
CA HIS A 161 6.28 7.51 0.23
C HIS A 161 5.42 6.32 0.65
N THR A 162 6.03 5.35 1.30
CA THR A 162 5.32 4.20 1.87
C THR A 162 5.27 4.30 3.38
N HIS A 163 4.10 4.06 3.96
CA HIS A 163 3.93 3.96 5.40
C HIS A 163 3.19 2.68 5.77
N ILE A 164 3.52 2.11 6.93
CA ILE A 164 2.88 0.89 7.40
C ILE A 164 1.56 1.25 8.06
N VAL A 165 0.48 0.69 7.53
CA VAL A 165 -0.88 0.86 8.06
C VAL A 165 -1.15 -0.21 9.12
N GLY A 166 -0.65 -1.42 8.91
CA GLY A 166 -0.72 -2.52 9.88
C GLY A 166 -0.36 -3.86 9.26
N SER A 167 -0.43 -4.91 10.08
CA SER A 167 -0.18 -6.28 9.65
C SER A 167 -1.11 -7.27 10.36
N ALA A 168 -1.32 -8.43 9.74
CA ALA A 168 -2.11 -9.52 10.29
C ALA A 168 -1.49 -10.87 9.91
N SER A 169 -1.55 -11.86 10.80
CA SER A 169 -1.15 -13.23 10.46
C SER A 169 -2.16 -13.83 9.48
N LEU A 170 -1.66 -14.57 8.51
CA LEU A 170 -2.44 -15.41 7.63
C LEU A 170 -2.23 -16.89 7.99
N PRO A 171 -3.09 -17.79 7.49
CA PRO A 171 -2.75 -19.21 7.42
C PRO A 171 -1.39 -19.40 6.75
N SER A 172 -0.63 -20.41 7.19
CA SER A 172 0.71 -20.66 6.68
C SER A 172 0.68 -20.94 5.17
N ALA A 173 1.56 -20.27 4.43
CA ALA A 173 1.80 -20.59 3.04
C ALA A 173 2.46 -21.96 2.92
N SER A 174 2.18 -22.64 1.81
CA SER A 174 2.77 -23.95 1.55
C SER A 174 3.36 -24.06 0.15
N PHE A 175 4.46 -24.81 0.04
CA PHE A 175 5.13 -25.05 -1.23
C PHE A 175 6.02 -26.29 -1.18
N ARG A 176 6.40 -26.79 -2.34
CA ARG A 176 7.45 -27.81 -2.47
C ARG A 176 8.72 -27.17 -3.01
N LEU A 177 9.87 -27.52 -2.45
CA LEU A 177 11.18 -27.12 -3.01
C LEU A 177 11.62 -28.03 -4.16
N ARG A 178 11.04 -29.23 -4.26
CA ARG A 178 11.34 -30.23 -5.29
C ARG A 178 10.02 -30.87 -5.75
N PRO A 179 9.87 -31.28 -7.01
CA PRO A 179 8.61 -31.81 -7.54
C PRO A 179 7.97 -32.92 -6.67
N ASN A 180 8.79 -33.83 -6.14
CA ASN A 180 8.36 -34.95 -5.28
C ASN A 180 8.84 -34.79 -3.83
N GLY A 181 9.24 -33.58 -3.43
CA GLY A 181 9.68 -33.30 -2.06
C GLY A 181 8.51 -33.14 -1.08
N PRO A 182 8.81 -33.14 0.23
CA PRO A 182 7.81 -32.82 1.25
C PRO A 182 7.26 -31.40 1.05
N ILE A 183 6.00 -31.21 1.42
CA ILE A 183 5.39 -29.88 1.48
C ILE A 183 5.96 -29.15 2.68
N VAL A 184 6.52 -27.98 2.42
CA VAL A 184 7.01 -27.03 3.41
C VAL A 184 5.87 -26.07 3.76
N ALA A 185 5.67 -25.81 5.04
CA ALA A 185 4.73 -24.81 5.54
C ALA A 185 5.49 -23.71 6.29
N VAL A 186 5.21 -22.44 5.96
CA VAL A 186 5.89 -21.28 6.54
C VAL A 186 4.91 -20.25 7.08
N PRO A 187 5.21 -19.61 8.23
CA PRO A 187 4.43 -18.48 8.71
C PRO A 187 4.27 -17.40 7.65
N THR A 188 3.07 -16.84 7.57
CA THR A 188 2.71 -15.86 6.53
C THR A 188 2.01 -14.68 7.18
N THR A 189 2.38 -13.48 6.75
CA THR A 189 1.85 -12.23 7.29
C THR A 189 1.37 -11.36 6.15
N LEU A 190 0.15 -10.85 6.25
CA LEU A 190 -0.36 -9.80 5.38
C LEU A 190 0.07 -8.45 5.96
N VAL A 191 0.83 -7.67 5.19
CA VAL A 191 1.27 -6.32 5.56
C VAL A 191 0.53 -5.32 4.69
N LYS A 192 -0.07 -4.31 5.29
CA LYS A 192 -0.72 -3.20 4.59
C LYS A 192 0.20 -1.99 4.57
N LEU A 193 0.57 -1.54 3.37
CA LEU A 193 1.34 -0.33 3.13
C LEU A 193 0.44 0.69 2.45
N SER A 194 0.38 1.90 2.96
CA SER A 194 -0.18 3.01 2.21
C SER A 194 0.93 3.71 1.44
N VAL A 195 0.64 3.98 0.18
CA VAL A 195 1.50 4.58 -0.83
C VAL A 195 0.94 5.96 -1.13
N SER A 196 1.66 7.00 -0.72
CA SER A 196 1.31 8.40 -0.96
C SER A 196 2.21 8.97 -2.05
N TYR A 197 1.63 9.48 -3.14
CA TYR A 197 2.38 10.12 -4.22
C TYR A 197 2.62 11.59 -3.88
N GLN A 198 3.79 12.11 -4.26
CA GLN A 198 4.22 13.46 -3.88
C GLN A 198 3.60 14.56 -4.77
N ASP A 199 3.39 14.25 -6.05
CA ASP A 199 3.06 15.24 -7.07
C ASP A 199 1.91 14.74 -7.97
N PRO A 200 0.80 15.49 -8.10
CA PRO A 200 -0.29 15.11 -8.99
C PRO A 200 0.12 15.01 -10.47
N LEU A 201 1.20 15.69 -10.90
CA LEU A 201 1.65 15.73 -12.28
C LEU A 201 2.47 14.49 -12.70
N THR A 202 2.87 13.66 -11.76
CA THR A 202 3.63 12.41 -11.99
C THR A 202 3.00 11.18 -11.31
N ALA A 203 1.97 11.41 -10.49
CA ALA A 203 1.17 10.36 -9.91
C ALA A 203 0.40 9.54 -10.96
N PRO A 204 0.18 8.24 -10.73
CA PRO A 204 -0.60 7.43 -11.64
C PRO A 204 -2.06 7.86 -11.66
N LEU A 205 -2.71 7.58 -12.79
CA LEU A 205 -4.12 7.84 -13.02
C LEU A 205 -4.95 6.59 -12.78
N THR A 206 -6.16 6.77 -12.28
CA THR A 206 -7.20 5.74 -12.23
C THR A 206 -8.57 6.36 -12.52
N TYR A 207 -9.57 5.52 -12.74
CA TYR A 207 -10.95 5.98 -12.83
C TYR A 207 -11.44 6.52 -11.48
N ALA A 208 -12.12 7.66 -11.50
CA ALA A 208 -12.67 8.28 -10.32
C ALA A 208 -13.86 7.48 -9.76
N ALA A 209 -14.05 7.54 -8.44
CA ALA A 209 -15.24 6.99 -7.79
C ALA A 209 -16.54 7.47 -8.46
N GLY A 210 -17.49 6.56 -8.63
CA GLY A 210 -18.80 6.85 -9.25
C GLY A 210 -18.82 6.77 -10.78
N SER A 211 -17.69 6.51 -11.45
CA SER A 211 -17.69 6.25 -12.89
C SER A 211 -18.14 4.81 -13.20
N VAL A 212 -19.44 4.65 -13.39
CA VAL A 212 -20.06 3.33 -13.59
C VAL A 212 -19.61 2.70 -14.92
N LYS A 213 -19.28 1.40 -14.89
CA LYS A 213 -18.95 0.58 -16.07
C LYS A 213 -20.21 0.25 -16.88
N TRP A 214 -20.83 1.25 -17.49
CA TRP A 214 -21.89 1.01 -18.48
C TRP A 214 -21.28 0.55 -19.80
N THR A 215 -22.08 -0.18 -20.59
CA THR A 215 -21.84 -0.46 -22.02
C THR A 215 -21.98 0.79 -22.91
N SER A 216 -22.12 1.98 -22.33
CA SER A 216 -22.38 3.23 -23.04
C SER A 216 -21.11 3.99 -23.38
N THR A 217 -21.21 4.81 -24.42
CA THR A 217 -20.21 5.73 -24.99
C THR A 217 -19.75 6.85 -24.04
N ILE A 218 -20.17 6.86 -22.76
CA ILE A 218 -19.80 7.90 -21.79
C ILE A 218 -18.38 7.61 -21.27
N LYS A 219 -17.45 8.51 -21.58
CA LYS A 219 -16.07 8.45 -21.08
C LYS A 219 -16.07 8.62 -19.56
N ARG A 220 -15.34 7.73 -18.86
CA ARG A 220 -15.21 7.77 -17.41
C ARG A 220 -14.20 8.83 -16.99
N ALA A 221 -14.56 9.59 -15.96
CA ALA A 221 -13.66 10.57 -15.36
C ALA A 221 -12.40 9.88 -14.81
N ARG A 222 -11.24 10.43 -15.14
CA ARG A 222 -9.93 9.99 -14.66
C ARG A 222 -9.42 10.98 -13.62
N ARG A 223 -8.71 10.51 -12.60
CA ARG A 223 -8.10 11.35 -11.57
C ARG A 223 -6.74 10.82 -11.17
N ALA A 224 -5.83 11.75 -10.85
CA ALA A 224 -4.54 11.42 -10.26
C ALA A 224 -4.71 10.86 -8.85
N LEU A 225 -4.01 9.76 -8.60
CA LEU A 225 -4.00 9.08 -7.33
C LEU A 225 -3.11 9.83 -6.34
N LYS A 226 -3.65 10.22 -5.19
CA LYS A 226 -2.90 10.84 -4.11
C LYS A 226 -2.38 9.78 -3.15
N GLU A 227 -3.24 8.84 -2.79
CA GLU A 227 -2.90 7.78 -1.85
C GLU A 227 -3.69 6.49 -2.15
N ILE A 228 -3.06 5.35 -1.90
CA ILE A 228 -3.70 4.04 -1.96
C ILE A 228 -3.07 3.08 -0.94
N THR A 229 -3.88 2.23 -0.33
CA THR A 229 -3.37 1.09 0.46
C THR A 229 -3.17 -0.13 -0.43
N THR A 230 -1.97 -0.69 -0.35
CA THR A 230 -1.57 -1.95 -0.94
C THR A 230 -1.38 -2.99 0.15
N GLN A 231 -1.68 -4.24 -0.15
CA GLN A 231 -1.42 -5.37 0.74
C GLN A 231 -0.33 -6.26 0.16
N TRP A 232 0.51 -6.78 1.05
CA TRP A 232 1.72 -7.53 0.72
C TRP A 232 1.75 -8.80 1.54
N VAL A 233 1.84 -9.93 0.85
CA VAL A 233 2.01 -11.23 1.50
C VAL A 233 3.50 -11.45 1.74
N VAL A 234 3.88 -11.64 2.99
CA VAL A 234 5.27 -11.85 3.41
C VAL A 234 5.40 -13.19 4.09
N LEU A 235 6.32 -14.02 3.61
CA LEU A 235 6.72 -15.28 4.23
C LEU A 235 7.81 -15.01 5.27
N SER A 236 7.83 -15.79 6.35
CA SER A 236 8.88 -15.75 7.38
C SER A 236 9.37 -17.15 7.71
N GLY A 237 10.53 -17.27 8.36
CA GLY A 237 11.13 -18.57 8.66
C GLY A 237 11.66 -19.31 7.44
N LEU A 238 12.00 -18.59 6.35
CA LEU A 238 12.51 -19.20 5.12
C LEU A 238 13.95 -19.72 5.28
N LYS A 239 14.74 -19.14 6.20
CA LYS A 239 16.15 -19.49 6.35
C LYS A 239 16.36 -20.96 6.70
N LYS A 240 15.47 -21.52 7.53
CA LYS A 240 15.47 -22.94 7.91
C LYS A 240 15.21 -23.90 6.73
N HIS A 241 14.80 -23.38 5.59
CA HIS A 241 14.49 -24.12 4.36
C HIS A 241 15.51 -23.87 3.25
N GLY A 242 16.67 -23.29 3.57
CA GLY A 242 17.78 -23.12 2.61
C GLY A 242 17.78 -21.80 1.85
N PHE A 243 16.88 -20.86 2.21
CA PHE A 243 16.95 -19.48 1.75
C PHE A 243 18.01 -18.71 2.56
N VAL A 244 18.63 -17.69 1.96
CA VAL A 244 19.59 -16.82 2.66
C VAL A 244 18.87 -15.90 3.64
N GLY A 245 17.80 -15.26 3.16
CA GLY A 245 16.92 -14.40 3.95
C GLY A 245 15.87 -15.20 4.72
N ASP A 246 15.50 -14.71 5.91
CA ASP A 246 14.42 -15.33 6.69
C ASP A 246 13.03 -14.94 6.21
N THR A 247 12.91 -13.80 5.52
CA THR A 247 11.64 -13.26 5.04
C THR A 247 11.70 -12.92 3.55
N ALA A 248 10.61 -13.14 2.84
CA ALA A 248 10.47 -12.73 1.44
C ALA A 248 9.01 -12.35 1.12
N VAL A 249 8.84 -11.43 0.17
CA VAL A 249 7.55 -10.97 -0.33
C VAL A 249 7.08 -11.91 -1.44
N VAL A 250 5.82 -12.33 -1.37
CA VAL A 250 5.13 -13.04 -2.44
C VAL A 250 4.43 -11.99 -3.31
N ASN A 251 5.19 -11.38 -4.22
CA ASN A 251 4.65 -10.36 -5.11
C ASN A 251 3.88 -10.98 -6.28
N LEU A 252 4.53 -11.89 -7.01
CA LEU A 252 3.94 -12.69 -8.07
C LEU A 252 4.05 -14.18 -7.71
N PRO A 253 3.06 -15.01 -8.07
CA PRO A 253 3.19 -16.46 -7.90
C PRO A 253 4.26 -17.00 -8.84
N VAL A 254 5.07 -17.93 -8.35
CA VAL A 254 5.91 -18.80 -9.20
C VAL A 254 4.99 -19.82 -9.85
N THR A 255 4.93 -19.81 -11.17
CA THR A 255 4.31 -20.88 -11.94
C THR A 255 5.34 -21.99 -12.15
N SER A 256 5.26 -23.06 -11.35
CA SER A 256 6.17 -24.20 -11.51
C SER A 256 5.79 -25.00 -12.75
N GLY A 257 6.72 -25.08 -13.71
CA GLY A 257 6.58 -25.87 -14.92
C GLY A 257 6.82 -27.35 -14.66
N ALA A 258 5.78 -28.09 -14.27
CA ALA A 258 5.61 -29.51 -14.56
C ALA A 258 4.14 -29.88 -14.33
N PHE A 259 3.55 -30.58 -15.31
CA PHE A 259 2.19 -31.11 -15.23
C PHE A 259 2.10 -32.19 -14.14
N SER A 260 1.60 -31.82 -12.97
CA SER A 260 1.21 -32.79 -11.95
C SER A 260 -0.22 -33.24 -12.24
N GLY A 261 -0.39 -34.43 -12.85
CA GLY A 261 -1.56 -35.33 -12.83
C GLY A 261 -2.98 -34.83 -13.21
N SER A 262 -3.26 -33.53 -13.13
CA SER A 262 -4.59 -32.90 -13.25
C SER A 262 -4.63 -31.79 -14.31
N GLY A 263 -3.52 -31.55 -15.03
CA GLY A 263 -3.45 -30.52 -16.08
C GLY A 263 -3.36 -29.07 -15.55
N ILE A 264 -3.25 -28.86 -14.24
CA ILE A 264 -3.16 -27.52 -13.63
C ILE A 264 -1.71 -27.22 -13.25
N GLN A 265 -1.19 -26.09 -13.73
CA GLN A 265 0.11 -25.55 -13.33
C GLN A 265 0.07 -25.15 -11.85
N GLU A 266 0.97 -25.71 -11.03
CA GLU A 266 1.02 -25.40 -9.60
C GLU A 266 1.50 -23.95 -9.40
N LYS A 267 0.68 -23.14 -8.73
CA LYS A 267 1.04 -21.78 -8.30
C LYS A 267 1.71 -21.87 -6.93
N ILE A 268 2.94 -21.40 -6.85
CA ILE A 268 3.80 -21.52 -5.68
C ILE A 268 4.22 -20.13 -5.18
N PRO A 269 4.14 -19.84 -3.88
CA PRO A 269 3.56 -20.68 -2.84
C PRO A 269 2.02 -20.65 -2.91
N PHE A 270 1.38 -21.67 -2.36
CA PHE A 270 -0.04 -21.59 -2.06
C PHE A 270 -0.23 -20.65 -0.86
N VAL A 271 -1.03 -19.61 -1.08
CA VAL A 271 -1.38 -18.56 -0.10
C VAL A 271 -2.87 -18.26 -0.21
N THR A 272 -3.50 -17.90 0.91
CA THR A 272 -4.93 -17.58 0.93
C THR A 272 -5.24 -16.18 0.40
N GLU A 273 -4.24 -15.30 0.39
CA GLU A 273 -4.33 -13.92 -0.03
C GLU A 273 -3.32 -13.64 -1.15
N THR A 274 -3.52 -12.55 -1.88
CA THR A 274 -2.60 -12.09 -2.92
C THR A 274 -2.11 -10.67 -2.62
N SER A 275 -0.90 -10.35 -3.06
CA SER A 275 -0.36 -8.99 -2.95
C SER A 275 -1.02 -8.11 -4.00
N CYS A 276 -1.91 -7.22 -3.60
CA CYS A 276 -2.70 -6.37 -4.51
C CYS A 276 -3.02 -5.00 -3.89
N ALA A 277 -3.65 -4.11 -4.65
CA ALA A 277 -4.21 -2.87 -4.11
C ALA A 277 -5.60 -3.09 -3.48
N LEU A 278 -5.91 -2.31 -2.44
CA LEU A 278 -7.22 -2.23 -1.81
C LEU A 278 -8.07 -1.14 -2.50
N PRO A 279 -9.07 -1.48 -3.33
CA PRO A 279 -9.78 -0.49 -4.15
C PRO A 279 -10.62 0.52 -3.35
N ASP A 280 -11.01 0.17 -2.12
CA ASP A 280 -11.77 1.00 -1.19
C ASP A 280 -10.91 2.05 -0.45
N SER A 281 -9.59 2.01 -0.64
CA SER A 281 -8.63 2.90 0.03
C SER A 281 -8.16 4.09 -0.81
N LEU A 282 -8.75 4.30 -1.97
CA LEU A 282 -8.31 5.33 -2.92
C LEU A 282 -8.57 6.75 -2.40
N VAL A 283 -7.53 7.57 -2.44
CA VAL A 283 -7.62 9.00 -2.24
C VAL A 283 -7.11 9.68 -3.50
N TRP A 284 -7.89 10.59 -4.05
CA TRP A 284 -7.52 11.37 -5.24
C TRP A 284 -7.06 12.76 -4.86
N TRP A 285 -6.23 13.35 -5.71
CA TRP A 285 -5.93 14.77 -5.64
C TRP A 285 -7.19 15.60 -5.92
N GLY A 286 -7.44 16.58 -5.06
CA GLY A 286 -8.51 17.58 -5.19
C GLY A 286 -7.97 18.99 -5.40
N PRO A 287 -8.85 19.95 -5.77
CA PRO A 287 -8.45 21.34 -6.04
C PRO A 287 -7.76 22.05 -4.86
N THR A 288 -8.06 21.63 -3.64
CA THR A 288 -7.51 22.21 -2.40
C THR A 288 -6.18 21.60 -1.98
N ASP A 289 -5.74 20.51 -2.60
CA ASP A 289 -4.53 19.79 -2.19
C ASP A 289 -3.25 20.43 -2.72
N VAL A 290 -3.32 21.14 -3.84
CA VAL A 290 -2.19 21.91 -4.39
C VAL A 290 -2.65 23.31 -4.83
N PRO A 291 -2.93 24.22 -3.88
CA PRO A 291 -3.28 25.60 -4.21
C PRO A 291 -2.11 26.24 -4.97
N GLY A 292 -2.34 26.64 -6.22
CA GLY A 292 -1.31 27.26 -7.08
C GLY A 292 -0.90 26.43 -8.29
N LEU A 293 -0.88 25.09 -8.22
CA LEU A 293 -0.47 24.22 -9.33
C LEU A 293 -1.63 23.93 -10.30
N LEU A 294 -2.87 24.01 -9.82
CA LEU A 294 -4.10 23.82 -10.60
C LEU A 294 -4.82 25.15 -10.93
N THR A 295 -4.21 26.30 -10.63
CA THR A 295 -4.74 27.65 -10.90
C THR A 295 -3.94 28.38 -11.99
N ALA A 296 -3.66 27.68 -13.09
CA ALA A 296 -3.25 28.32 -14.34
C ALA A 296 -4.37 28.12 -15.36
N GLY A 297 -5.22 29.15 -15.47
CA GLY A 297 -6.41 29.24 -16.32
C GLY A 297 -7.32 30.36 -15.84
#